data_AF-A0A5C9EUX8-F1
#
_entry.id   AF-A0A5C9EUX8-F1
#
_cell.length_a   1.000
_cell.length_b   1.000
_cell.length_c   1.000
_cell.angle_alpha   90.00
_cell.angle_beta   90.00
_cell.angle_gamma   90.00
#
_symmetry.space_group_name_H-M   'P 1'
#
loop_
_entity.id
_entity.type
_entity.pdbx_description
1 polymer ?
#
loop_
_entity_poly.entity_id
_entity_poly.type
_entity_poly.pdbx_seq_one_letter_code
_entity_poly.pdbx_strand_id
1 'polypeptide(L)'
;MNETSEKQLEKIIKIEKKQVLLTRYITTIGKLILFLFPIILVIITILTIFSTGDPAATTFDPQELDNPVLTALYLIILGLYFINSLLLLLGAFMTNQALDLRIQYERKRGRPIDCLDGFTMLTNNVLRVVKLLQIIAIVCITSVVLFFIMLFLGNLTLGYAAMSTALVGLGLAFLIRSLNLNMHDVNGLQDFFKPTTHQIFLDNLFAEILANHLDPVTYLKWDELVNGLEEILNPTFVKQIKEQEQDELPITFALEKIFFLYYLHYQDVLTNQQLEQEFKEVINIDSENFDIEKGFFMEGNWYFSAMDIYKLFDFIKQYNPGFFNIIDRLQLELADNISRIAKDPIYMDSSAQEIVFNNGQANIMVFLYNNSPEEKTYRLRIEAPGFEPKTTLLNLEVEGRGSFIIPDKPIPLTSNNDTDITKVLSIMLENGDTAWLTLEPRKKGEQTIQIFLENEEGKIIEGKTRNIIVTANTKDKMKKLSSLISVISGFAIALSRMLPSLLS
;
A
#
# COMPACT_ATOMS: atom_id res chain seq x y z
N MET A 1 20.67 -18.09 -17.87
CA MET A 1 20.36 -18.61 -16.52
C MET A 1 20.53 -20.13 -16.55
N ASN A 2 21.05 -20.81 -15.51
CA ASN A 2 21.24 -22.27 -15.56
C ASN A 2 19.88 -23.00 -15.49
N GLU A 3 19.69 -24.10 -16.23
CA GLU A 3 18.43 -24.88 -16.29
C GLU A 3 17.92 -25.32 -14.89
N THR A 4 18.84 -25.55 -13.95
CA THR A 4 18.53 -25.85 -12.53
C THR A 4 17.91 -24.66 -11.79
N SER A 5 18.30 -23.43 -12.14
CA SER A 5 17.80 -22.19 -11.53
C SER A 5 16.38 -21.86 -12.01
N GLU A 6 16.07 -22.15 -13.28
CA GLU A 6 14.72 -21.97 -13.85
C GLU A 6 13.71 -22.93 -13.23
N LYS A 7 14.06 -24.23 -13.13
CA LYS A 7 13.20 -25.22 -12.44
C LYS A 7 12.97 -24.89 -10.97
N GLN A 8 13.96 -24.26 -10.30
CA GLN A 8 13.80 -23.78 -8.93
C GLN A 8 12.84 -22.58 -8.86
N LEU A 9 12.96 -21.62 -9.77
CA LEU A 9 12.08 -20.45 -9.85
C LEU A 9 10.62 -20.85 -10.10
N GLU A 10 10.37 -21.74 -11.07
CA GLU A 10 9.02 -22.26 -11.35
C GLU A 10 8.37 -22.88 -10.11
N LYS A 11 9.15 -23.64 -9.33
CA LYS A 11 8.67 -24.24 -8.09
C LYS A 11 8.30 -23.19 -7.05
N ILE A 12 9.10 -22.13 -6.92
CA ILE A 12 8.86 -21.02 -5.99
C ILE A 12 7.58 -20.28 -6.39
N ILE A 13 7.47 -19.88 -7.66
CA ILE A 13 6.29 -19.21 -8.22
C ILE A 13 5.01 -20.04 -7.98
N LYS A 14 5.09 -21.37 -8.14
CA LYS A 14 3.94 -22.25 -7.87
C LYS A 14 3.51 -22.22 -6.40
N ILE A 15 4.45 -22.08 -5.46
CA ILE A 15 4.16 -21.96 -4.03
C ILE A 15 3.55 -20.57 -3.73
N GLU A 16 4.14 -19.51 -4.28
CA GLU A 16 3.62 -18.14 -4.18
C GLU A 16 2.19 -18.03 -4.70
N LYS A 17 1.89 -18.53 -5.90
CA LYS A 17 0.53 -18.53 -6.46
C LYS A 17 -0.48 -19.25 -5.58
N LYS A 18 -0.12 -20.40 -4.99
CA LYS A 18 -0.98 -21.11 -4.03
C LYS A 18 -1.19 -20.29 -2.75
N GLN A 19 -0.13 -19.63 -2.28
CA GLN A 19 -0.19 -18.75 -1.12
C GLN A 19 -1.13 -17.57 -1.37
N VAL A 20 -1.09 -16.96 -2.57
CA VAL A 20 -2.01 -15.88 -2.95
C VAL A 20 -3.46 -16.33 -2.98
N LEU A 21 -3.76 -17.52 -3.49
CA LEU A 21 -5.13 -18.05 -3.48
C LEU A 21 -5.68 -18.16 -2.05
N LEU A 22 -4.87 -18.65 -1.11
CA LEU A 22 -5.24 -18.70 0.30
C LEU A 22 -5.41 -17.31 0.91
N THR A 23 -4.49 -16.39 0.62
CA THR A 23 -4.57 -15.00 1.09
C THR A 23 -5.82 -14.31 0.59
N ARG A 24 -6.19 -14.44 -0.69
CA ARG A 24 -7.43 -13.90 -1.26
C ARG A 24 -8.68 -14.45 -0.58
N TYR A 25 -8.70 -15.75 -0.27
CA TYR A 25 -9.78 -16.34 0.53
C TYR A 25 -9.84 -15.72 1.94
N ILE A 26 -8.70 -15.62 2.63
CA ILE A 26 -8.60 -15.09 3.99
C ILE A 26 -9.03 -13.62 4.04
N THR A 27 -8.61 -12.79 3.09
CA THR A 27 -8.95 -11.36 3.07
C THR A 27 -10.42 -11.09 2.74
N THR A 28 -11.04 -11.93 1.92
CA THR A 28 -12.43 -11.76 1.45
C THR A 28 -13.42 -12.43 2.40
N ILE A 29 -13.45 -13.77 2.42
CA ILE A 29 -14.47 -14.57 3.13
C ILE A 29 -13.97 -14.93 4.52
N GLY A 30 -12.71 -15.36 4.63
CA GLY A 30 -12.16 -15.88 5.88
C GLY A 30 -12.13 -14.84 6.99
N LYS A 31 -11.94 -13.57 6.65
CA LYS A 31 -12.02 -12.42 7.55
C LYS A 31 -13.41 -12.31 8.18
N LEU A 32 -14.47 -12.39 7.38
CA LEU A 32 -15.85 -12.32 7.87
C LEU A 32 -16.13 -13.49 8.82
N ILE A 33 -15.73 -14.71 8.45
CA ILE A 33 -15.88 -15.90 9.29
C ILE A 33 -15.11 -15.75 10.61
N LEU A 34 -13.86 -15.27 10.55
CA LEU A 34 -12.99 -15.09 11.71
C LEU A 34 -13.58 -14.11 12.74
N PHE A 35 -14.25 -13.05 12.30
CA PHE A 35 -14.83 -12.06 13.21
C PHE A 35 -16.26 -12.39 13.65
N LEU A 36 -17.09 -12.96 12.76
CA LEU A 36 -18.52 -13.13 13.01
C LEU A 36 -18.86 -14.44 13.73
N PHE A 37 -18.25 -15.55 13.34
CA PHE A 37 -18.67 -16.87 13.82
C PHE A 37 -18.36 -17.13 15.30
N PRO A 38 -17.25 -16.63 15.88
CA PRO A 38 -17.04 -16.72 17.33
C PRO A 38 -18.18 -16.07 18.12
N ILE A 39 -18.69 -14.93 17.65
CA ILE A 39 -19.78 -14.20 18.31
C ILE A 39 -21.08 -15.01 18.21
N ILE A 40 -21.40 -15.54 17.04
CA ILE A 40 -22.60 -16.34 16.83
C ILE A 40 -22.57 -17.62 17.69
N LEU A 41 -21.43 -18.34 17.71
CA LEU A 41 -21.28 -19.55 18.53
C LEU A 41 -21.49 -19.23 20.02
N VAL A 42 -20.86 -18.17 20.53
CA VAL A 42 -21.01 -17.73 21.92
C VAL A 42 -22.46 -17.34 22.23
N ILE A 43 -23.13 -16.59 21.37
CA ILE A 43 -24.54 -16.20 21.57
C ILE A 43 -25.45 -17.43 21.63
N ILE A 44 -25.30 -18.36 20.68
CA ILE A 44 -26.12 -19.58 20.66
C ILE A 44 -25.89 -20.38 21.95
N THR A 45 -24.63 -20.57 22.37
CA THR A 45 -24.33 -21.28 23.62
C THR A 45 -24.91 -20.57 24.85
N ILE A 46 -24.82 -19.25 24.93
CA ILE A 46 -25.42 -18.48 26.03
C ILE A 46 -26.95 -18.65 26.05
N LEU A 47 -27.61 -18.55 24.90
CA LEU A 47 -29.07 -18.73 24.81
C LEU A 47 -29.49 -20.14 25.25
N THR A 48 -28.72 -21.17 24.89
CA THR A 48 -29.00 -22.54 25.33
C THR A 48 -28.82 -22.73 26.84
N ILE A 49 -27.92 -21.98 27.48
CA ILE A 49 -27.75 -22.00 28.93
C ILE A 49 -28.93 -21.29 29.62
N PHE A 50 -29.43 -20.19 29.06
CA PHE A 50 -30.57 -19.49 29.65
C PHE A 50 -31.89 -20.24 29.50
N SER A 51 -32.05 -21.06 28.44
CA SER A 51 -33.26 -21.87 28.26
C SER A 51 -33.38 -23.02 29.26
N THR A 52 -32.25 -23.56 29.75
CA THR A 52 -32.24 -24.68 30.73
C THR A 52 -32.68 -24.24 32.14
N GLY A 53 -32.75 -22.92 32.41
CA GLY A 53 -33.30 -22.36 33.65
C GLY A 53 -32.45 -22.56 34.92
N ASP A 54 -31.36 -23.34 34.88
CA ASP A 54 -30.46 -23.59 36.00
C ASP A 54 -29.01 -23.13 35.71
N PRO A 55 -28.52 -22.06 36.36
CA PRO A 55 -27.14 -21.59 36.21
C PRO A 55 -26.08 -22.56 36.78
N ALA A 56 -26.48 -23.60 37.53
CA ALA A 56 -25.62 -24.67 38.00
C ALA A 56 -25.57 -25.90 37.06
N ALA A 57 -26.40 -25.94 36.01
CA ALA A 57 -26.49 -27.06 35.08
C ALA A 57 -25.10 -27.45 34.55
N THR A 58 -24.73 -28.71 34.76
CA THR A 58 -23.48 -29.31 34.28
C THR A 58 -23.69 -30.08 32.98
N THR A 59 -24.92 -30.50 32.71
CA THR A 59 -25.32 -31.33 31.57
C THR A 59 -25.92 -30.47 30.46
N PHE A 60 -25.30 -30.52 29.29
CA PHE A 60 -25.85 -30.05 28.03
C PHE A 60 -26.61 -31.23 27.42
N ASP A 61 -27.93 -31.15 27.31
CA ASP A 61 -28.69 -32.10 26.51
C ASP A 61 -28.89 -31.50 25.10
N PRO A 62 -28.30 -32.09 24.03
CA PRO A 62 -28.56 -31.66 22.67
C PRO A 62 -30.04 -31.72 22.28
N GLN A 63 -30.87 -32.49 22.99
CA GLN A 63 -32.33 -32.53 22.82
C GLN A 63 -33.05 -31.28 23.34
N GLU A 64 -32.41 -30.42 24.15
CA GLU A 64 -32.98 -29.14 24.58
C GLU A 64 -32.85 -28.02 23.53
N LEU A 65 -32.03 -28.19 22.48
CA LEU A 65 -32.33 -27.52 21.21
C LEU A 65 -33.55 -28.22 20.61
N ASP A 66 -34.74 -27.89 21.13
CA ASP A 66 -36.05 -28.42 20.73
C ASP A 66 -36.40 -28.13 19.23
N ASN A 67 -35.44 -27.57 18.49
CA ASN A 67 -35.50 -27.30 17.06
C ASN A 67 -34.29 -27.94 16.32
N PRO A 68 -34.50 -29.03 15.55
CA PRO A 68 -33.43 -29.72 14.81
C PRO A 68 -32.74 -28.82 13.77
N VAL A 69 -33.41 -27.75 13.31
CA VAL A 69 -32.84 -26.77 12.38
C VAL A 69 -31.74 -25.95 13.05
N LEU A 70 -31.89 -25.58 14.32
CA LEU A 70 -30.91 -24.77 15.05
C LEU A 70 -29.64 -25.58 15.34
N THR A 71 -29.79 -26.87 15.68
CA THR A 71 -28.66 -27.79 15.90
C THR A 71 -27.87 -28.01 14.61
N ALA A 72 -28.57 -28.21 13.48
CA ALA A 72 -27.94 -28.34 12.17
C ALA A 72 -27.18 -27.06 11.79
N LEU A 73 -27.78 -25.88 12.01
CA LEU A 73 -27.15 -24.60 11.75
C LEU A 73 -25.89 -24.40 12.61
N TYR A 74 -25.95 -24.74 13.90
CA TYR A 74 -24.80 -24.66 14.81
C TYR A 74 -23.64 -25.54 14.35
N LEU A 75 -23.91 -26.79 13.95
CA LEU A 75 -22.89 -27.70 13.42
C LEU A 75 -22.28 -27.20 12.10
N ILE A 76 -23.08 -26.60 11.21
CA ILE A 76 -22.59 -25.99 9.97
C ILE A 76 -21.66 -24.83 10.28
N ILE A 77 -22.05 -23.92 11.17
CA ILE A 77 -21.23 -22.77 11.58
C ILE A 77 -19.91 -23.25 12.21
N LEU A 78 -19.98 -24.24 13.09
CA LEU A 78 -18.81 -24.84 13.74
C LEU A 78 -17.86 -25.47 12.72
N GLY A 79 -18.39 -26.23 11.75
CA GLY A 79 -17.61 -26.85 10.68
C GLY A 79 -16.95 -25.82 9.76
N LEU A 80 -17.66 -24.77 9.36
CA LEU A 80 -17.11 -23.68 8.57
C LEU A 80 -16.04 -22.89 9.35
N TYR A 81 -16.25 -22.65 10.64
CA TYR A 81 -15.27 -22.00 11.51
C TYR A 81 -14.00 -22.84 11.67
N PHE A 82 -14.13 -24.17 11.73
CA PHE A 82 -13.02 -25.11 11.76
C PHE A 82 -12.20 -25.05 10.47
N ILE A 83 -12.86 -25.18 9.31
CA ILE A 83 -12.22 -25.11 7.99
C ILE A 83 -11.49 -23.77 7.84
N ASN A 84 -12.13 -22.67 8.23
CA ASN A 84 -11.51 -21.35 8.17
C ASN A 84 -10.24 -21.25 9.03
N SER A 85 -10.28 -21.82 10.25
CA SER A 85 -9.12 -21.83 11.14
C SER A 85 -7.96 -22.65 10.59
N LEU A 86 -8.25 -23.78 9.92
CA LEU A 86 -7.23 -24.58 9.24
C LEU A 86 -6.63 -23.84 8.03
N LEU A 87 -7.46 -23.16 7.24
CA LEU A 87 -7.00 -22.35 6.11
C LEU A 87 -6.15 -21.14 6.56
N LEU A 88 -6.49 -20.51 7.69
CA LEU A 88 -5.66 -19.47 8.31
C LEU A 88 -4.28 -20.01 8.70
N LEU A 89 -4.23 -21.19 9.34
CA LEU A 89 -2.97 -21.83 9.73
C LEU A 89 -2.11 -22.20 8.51
N LEU A 90 -2.75 -22.79 7.49
CA LEU A 90 -2.09 -23.15 6.23
C LEU A 90 -1.55 -21.92 5.50
N GLY A 91 -2.34 -20.86 5.37
CA GLY A 91 -1.93 -19.60 4.75
C GLY A 91 -0.74 -18.96 5.47
N ALA A 92 -0.75 -18.98 6.81
CA ALA A 92 0.37 -18.51 7.62
C ALA A 92 1.66 -19.32 7.38
N PHE A 93 1.56 -20.66 7.36
CA PHE A 93 2.72 -21.52 7.06
C PHE A 93 3.25 -21.32 5.64
N MET A 94 2.36 -21.25 4.64
CA MET A 94 2.74 -21.03 3.25
C MET A 94 3.38 -19.66 3.02
N THR A 95 2.96 -18.63 3.75
CA THR A 95 3.57 -17.29 3.67
C THR A 95 5.02 -17.32 4.15
N ASN A 96 5.31 -17.92 5.31
CA ASN A 96 6.69 -18.08 5.77
C ASN A 96 7.53 -18.88 4.78
N GLN A 97 6.99 -20.01 4.30
CA GLN A 97 7.70 -20.86 3.34
C GLN A 97 7.99 -20.12 2.03
N ALA A 98 7.03 -19.38 1.47
CA ALA A 98 7.20 -18.61 0.24
C ALA A 98 8.28 -17.53 0.42
N LEU A 99 8.19 -16.76 1.50
CA LEU A 99 9.17 -15.70 1.81
C LEU A 99 10.58 -16.26 1.98
N ASP A 100 10.75 -17.32 2.78
CA ASP A 100 12.07 -17.93 3.00
C ASP A 100 12.67 -18.50 1.71
N LEU A 101 11.85 -19.14 0.88
CA LEU A 101 12.30 -19.68 -0.41
C LEU A 101 12.70 -18.56 -1.38
N ARG A 102 11.93 -17.46 -1.45
CA ARG A 102 12.25 -16.31 -2.31
C ARG A 102 13.56 -15.65 -1.89
N ILE A 103 13.74 -15.39 -0.59
CA ILE A 103 14.98 -14.81 -0.06
C ILE A 103 16.19 -15.68 -0.39
N GLN A 104 16.09 -17.00 -0.18
CA GLN A 104 17.18 -17.92 -0.48
C GLN A 104 17.50 -17.99 -1.97
N TYR A 105 16.48 -17.87 -2.83
CA TYR A 105 16.65 -17.86 -4.28
C TYR A 105 17.39 -16.61 -4.76
N GLU A 106 16.96 -15.42 -4.33
CA GLU A 106 17.61 -14.16 -4.76
C GLU A 106 19.04 -14.04 -4.24
N ARG A 107 19.31 -14.50 -3.00
CA ARG A 107 20.67 -14.61 -2.47
C ARG A 107 21.58 -15.48 -3.35
N LYS A 108 21.08 -16.60 -3.86
CA LYS A 108 21.85 -17.49 -4.76
C LYS A 108 22.14 -16.85 -6.11
N ARG A 109 21.31 -15.91 -6.58
CA ARG A 109 21.52 -15.15 -7.82
C ARG A 109 22.41 -13.93 -7.63
N GLY A 110 22.92 -13.67 -6.42
CA GLY A 110 23.75 -12.51 -6.13
C GLY A 110 22.96 -11.21 -5.93
N ARG A 111 21.64 -11.31 -5.70
CA ARG A 111 20.75 -10.18 -5.42
C ARG A 111 20.20 -10.30 -3.99
N PRO A 112 21.01 -10.00 -2.95
CA PRO A 112 20.55 -10.15 -1.56
C PRO A 112 19.47 -9.11 -1.23
N ILE A 113 18.20 -9.52 -1.26
CA ILE A 113 17.04 -8.68 -0.91
C ILE A 113 17.17 -8.09 0.49
N ASP A 114 17.87 -8.79 1.38
CA ASP A 114 18.06 -8.40 2.76
C ASP A 114 18.90 -7.15 2.97
N CYS A 115 19.56 -6.67 1.92
CA CYS A 115 20.29 -5.40 1.91
C CYS A 115 19.41 -4.21 1.48
N LEU A 116 18.21 -4.44 0.93
CA LEU A 116 17.32 -3.35 0.51
C LEU A 116 16.77 -2.58 1.72
N ASP A 117 16.58 -1.27 1.53
CA ASP A 117 16.01 -0.42 2.57
C ASP A 117 14.59 -0.89 2.94
N GLY A 118 14.28 -0.82 4.24
CA GLY A 118 13.01 -1.25 4.79
C GLY A 118 12.67 -2.75 4.64
N PHE A 119 13.53 -3.59 4.03
CA PHE A 119 13.30 -5.04 3.95
C PHE A 119 13.22 -5.70 5.34
N THR A 120 14.10 -5.28 6.25
CA THR A 120 14.08 -5.77 7.64
C THR A 120 12.78 -5.39 8.36
N MET A 121 12.27 -4.18 8.12
CA MET A 121 10.98 -3.72 8.65
C MET A 121 9.83 -4.53 8.08
N LEU A 122 9.77 -4.70 6.75
CA LEU A 122 8.76 -5.52 6.07
C LEU A 122 8.76 -6.94 6.62
N THR A 123 9.92 -7.59 6.64
CA THR A 123 10.05 -8.99 7.09
C THR A 123 9.64 -9.14 8.55
N ASN A 124 10.08 -8.24 9.43
CA ASN A 124 9.69 -8.27 10.84
C ASN A 124 8.18 -8.08 11.03
N ASN A 125 7.56 -7.18 10.25
CA ASN A 125 6.12 -6.94 10.30
C ASN A 125 5.32 -8.15 9.77
N VAL A 126 5.73 -8.71 8.64
CA VAL A 126 5.14 -9.93 8.04
C VAL A 126 5.26 -11.10 9.02
N LEU A 127 6.46 -11.40 9.52
CA LEU A 127 6.69 -12.52 10.45
C LEU A 127 5.91 -12.34 11.76
N ARG A 128 5.77 -11.11 12.27
CA ARG A 128 4.94 -10.83 13.45
C ARG A 128 3.48 -11.16 13.19
N VAL A 129 2.94 -10.76 12.04
CA VAL A 129 1.56 -11.07 11.66
C VAL A 129 1.37 -12.56 11.41
N VAL A 130 2.29 -13.22 10.73
CA VAL A 130 2.22 -14.66 10.50
C VAL A 130 2.22 -15.44 11.82
N LYS A 131 3.10 -15.10 12.78
CA LYS A 131 3.09 -15.72 14.12
C LYS A 131 1.79 -15.47 14.86
N LEU A 132 1.24 -14.26 14.79
CA LEU A 132 -0.05 -13.93 15.38
C LEU A 132 -1.18 -14.76 14.75
N LEU A 133 -1.19 -14.93 13.42
CA LEU A 133 -2.17 -15.75 12.71
C LEU A 133 -2.08 -17.23 13.10
N GLN A 134 -0.87 -17.77 13.29
CA GLN A 134 -0.68 -19.15 13.78
C GLN A 134 -1.26 -19.32 15.18
N ILE A 135 -0.98 -18.39 16.10
CA ILE A 135 -1.52 -18.42 17.46
C ILE A 135 -3.05 -18.35 17.41
N ILE A 136 -3.61 -17.41 16.65
CA ILE A 136 -5.07 -17.27 16.49
C ILE A 136 -5.67 -18.56 15.96
N ALA A 137 -5.12 -19.12 14.88
CA ALA A 137 -5.63 -20.36 14.30
C ALA A 137 -5.61 -21.53 15.29
N ILE A 138 -4.55 -21.70 16.08
CA ILE A 138 -4.47 -22.73 17.13
C ILE A 138 -5.52 -22.51 18.22
N VAL A 139 -5.70 -21.26 18.67
CA VAL A 139 -6.73 -20.90 19.66
C VAL A 139 -8.14 -21.18 19.10
N CYS A 140 -8.42 -20.80 17.86
CA CYS A 140 -9.69 -21.05 17.19
C CYS A 140 -9.96 -22.55 17.01
N ILE A 141 -8.96 -23.34 16.58
CA ILE A 141 -9.06 -24.80 16.47
C ILE A 141 -9.35 -25.42 17.84
N THR A 142 -8.66 -24.97 18.88
CA THR A 142 -8.88 -25.46 20.25
C THR A 142 -10.30 -25.15 20.71
N SER A 143 -10.80 -23.95 20.45
CA SER A 143 -12.19 -23.57 20.73
C SER A 143 -13.19 -24.47 20.01
N VAL A 144 -12.99 -24.74 18.72
CA VAL A 144 -13.86 -25.66 17.94
C VAL A 144 -13.87 -27.06 18.56
N VAL A 145 -12.69 -27.59 18.90
CA VAL A 145 -12.57 -28.92 19.50
C VAL A 145 -13.33 -28.97 20.82
N LEU A 146 -13.23 -27.94 21.66
CA LEU A 146 -13.98 -27.86 22.92
C LEU A 146 -15.49 -27.79 22.69
N PHE A 147 -15.96 -27.02 21.69
CA PHE A 147 -17.38 -27.00 21.31
C PHE A 147 -17.85 -28.37 20.80
N PHE A 148 -17.04 -29.08 20.02
CA PHE A 148 -17.38 -30.41 19.53
C PHE A 148 -17.46 -31.44 20.67
N ILE A 149 -16.49 -31.43 21.59
CA ILE A 149 -16.49 -32.33 22.76
C ILE A 149 -17.67 -31.99 23.69
N MET A 150 -17.99 -30.71 23.86
CA MET A 150 -19.19 -30.29 24.61
C MET A 150 -20.45 -30.93 24.02
N LEU A 151 -20.64 -30.86 22.70
CA LEU A 151 -21.80 -31.48 22.04
C LEU A 151 -21.84 -33.00 22.21
N PHE A 152 -20.68 -33.66 22.17
CA PHE A 152 -20.59 -35.12 22.25
C PHE A 152 -20.76 -35.67 23.67
N LEU A 153 -20.13 -35.02 24.66
CA LEU A 153 -20.18 -35.45 26.07
C LEU A 153 -21.33 -34.82 26.86
N GLY A 154 -22.02 -33.84 26.30
CA GLY A 154 -23.06 -33.10 26.99
C GLY A 154 -22.55 -32.36 28.22
N ASN A 155 -21.33 -31.78 28.19
CA ASN A 155 -20.74 -31.10 29.35
C ASN A 155 -20.66 -29.58 29.14
N LEU A 156 -21.52 -28.82 29.85
CA LEU A 156 -21.59 -27.36 29.76
C LEU A 156 -20.29 -26.66 30.21
N THR A 157 -19.52 -27.28 31.11
CA THR A 157 -18.22 -26.74 31.57
C THR A 157 -17.24 -26.60 30.39
N LEU A 158 -17.27 -27.54 29.44
CA LEU A 158 -16.49 -27.45 28.21
C LEU A 158 -17.02 -26.37 27.27
N GLY A 159 -18.33 -26.11 27.28
CA GLY A 159 -18.95 -24.98 26.57
C GLY A 159 -18.44 -23.62 27.07
N TYR A 160 -18.34 -23.41 28.38
CA TYR A 160 -17.75 -22.19 28.95
C TYR A 160 -16.26 -22.03 28.55
N ALA A 161 -15.49 -23.13 28.58
CA ALA A 161 -14.11 -23.12 28.12
C ALA A 161 -13.99 -22.82 26.61
N ALA A 162 -14.90 -23.37 25.80
CA ALA A 162 -14.97 -23.14 24.36
C ALA A 162 -15.31 -21.68 24.03
N MET A 163 -16.30 -21.09 24.72
CA MET A 163 -16.67 -19.67 24.60
C MET A 163 -15.53 -18.74 25.03
N SER A 164 -14.88 -19.04 26.15
CA SER A 164 -13.72 -18.30 26.63
C SER A 164 -12.60 -18.27 25.59
N THR A 165 -12.24 -19.44 25.07
CA THR A 165 -11.21 -19.60 24.04
C THR A 165 -11.61 -18.92 22.71
N ALA A 166 -12.89 -18.97 22.32
CA ALA A 166 -13.41 -18.30 21.14
C ALA A 166 -13.26 -16.77 21.22
N LEU A 167 -13.62 -16.18 22.37
CA LEU A 167 -13.52 -14.75 22.60
C LEU A 167 -12.07 -14.27 22.71
N VAL A 168 -11.17 -15.09 23.26
CA VAL A 168 -9.73 -14.81 23.22
C VAL A 168 -9.22 -14.82 21.78
N GLY A 169 -9.60 -15.82 20.97
CA GLY A 169 -9.26 -15.88 19.54
C GLY A 169 -9.76 -14.65 18.76
N LEU A 170 -11.02 -14.25 18.98
CA LEU A 170 -11.60 -13.04 18.41
C LEU A 170 -10.84 -11.77 18.85
N GLY A 171 -10.49 -11.69 20.14
CA GLY A 171 -9.73 -10.57 20.70
C GLY A 171 -8.36 -10.43 20.05
N LEU A 172 -7.66 -11.54 19.85
CA LEU A 172 -6.38 -11.56 19.14
C LEU A 172 -6.55 -11.19 17.66
N ALA A 173 -7.64 -11.61 17.00
CA ALA A 173 -7.93 -11.25 15.62
C ALA A 173 -8.09 -9.73 15.41
N PHE A 174 -8.62 -8.99 16.39
CA PHE A 174 -8.70 -7.52 16.31
C PHE A 174 -7.33 -6.81 16.33
N LEU A 175 -6.28 -7.47 16.81
CA LEU A 175 -4.91 -6.92 16.81
C LEU A 175 -4.22 -7.03 15.45
N ILE A 176 -4.79 -7.79 14.51
CA ILE A 176 -4.21 -7.97 13.18
C ILE A 176 -4.23 -6.62 12.44
N ARG A 177 -3.03 -6.20 12.01
CA ARG A 177 -2.86 -4.97 11.21
C ARG A 177 -3.47 -5.14 9.83
N SER A 178 -3.00 -6.15 9.08
CA SER A 178 -3.52 -6.55 7.77
C SER A 178 -3.49 -8.08 7.63
N LEU A 179 -4.42 -8.60 6.83
CA LEU A 179 -4.50 -10.00 6.41
C LEU A 179 -3.93 -10.20 5.00
N ASN A 180 -3.59 -9.13 4.29
CA ASN A 180 -3.15 -9.18 2.90
C ASN A 180 -1.65 -9.48 2.81
N LEU A 181 -1.28 -10.75 2.99
CA LEU A 181 0.11 -11.23 2.95
C LEU A 181 0.54 -11.64 1.54
N ASN A 182 0.07 -10.95 0.50
CA ASN A 182 0.27 -11.38 -0.89
C ASN A 182 1.74 -11.23 -1.31
N MET A 183 2.43 -12.34 -1.55
CA MET A 183 3.86 -12.38 -1.89
C MET A 183 4.15 -12.28 -3.40
N HIS A 184 3.15 -12.48 -4.25
CA HIS A 184 3.35 -12.65 -5.69
C HIS A 184 2.96 -11.43 -6.51
N ASP A 185 1.79 -10.86 -6.20
CA ASP A 185 1.25 -9.72 -6.93
C ASP A 185 2.12 -8.48 -6.65
N VAL A 186 2.21 -7.57 -7.63
CA VAL A 186 2.96 -6.31 -7.51
C VAL A 186 2.44 -5.51 -6.32
N ASN A 187 3.37 -5.06 -5.47
CA ASN A 187 3.10 -4.34 -4.24
C ASN A 187 2.19 -5.11 -3.25
N GLY A 188 2.14 -6.44 -3.33
CA GLY A 188 1.22 -7.27 -2.54
C GLY A 188 1.45 -7.20 -1.03
N LEU A 189 2.66 -6.79 -0.60
CA LEU A 189 3.05 -6.63 0.81
C LEU A 189 3.02 -5.17 1.30
N GLN A 190 2.46 -4.24 0.52
CA GLN A 190 2.44 -2.81 0.82
C GLN A 190 1.94 -2.45 2.23
N ASP A 191 1.02 -3.23 2.80
CA ASP A 191 0.48 -2.98 4.15
C ASP A 191 1.52 -3.14 5.27
N PHE A 192 2.61 -3.85 5.00
CA PHE A 192 3.69 -4.16 5.94
C PHE A 192 4.94 -3.32 5.71
N PHE A 193 5.00 -2.63 4.57
CA PHE A 193 6.06 -1.71 4.22
C PHE A 193 5.59 -0.27 4.40
N LYS A 194 6.54 0.60 4.71
CA LYS A 194 6.38 2.03 4.62
C LYS A 194 7.76 2.57 4.24
N PRO A 195 7.88 3.47 3.25
CA PRO A 195 9.16 4.04 2.88
C PRO A 195 9.82 4.65 4.12
N THR A 196 10.98 4.13 4.51
CA THR A 196 11.75 4.59 5.67
C THR A 196 12.64 5.77 5.32
N THR A 197 13.13 5.77 4.09
CA THR A 197 13.88 6.86 3.48
C THR A 197 13.29 7.15 2.10
N HIS A 198 13.41 8.40 1.68
CA HIS A 198 13.15 8.83 0.30
C HIS A 198 14.16 9.93 -0.02
N GLN A 199 14.45 10.12 -1.30
CA GLN A 199 15.21 11.27 -1.74
C GLN A 199 14.41 12.54 -1.47
N ILE A 200 15.11 13.59 -1.04
CA ILE A 200 14.47 14.89 -0.79
C ILE A 200 14.21 15.60 -2.11
N PHE A 201 15.12 15.49 -3.07
CA PHE A 201 14.97 16.01 -4.42
C PHE A 201 14.65 14.85 -5.34
N LEU A 202 13.61 15.03 -6.14
CA LEU A 202 13.19 14.08 -7.13
C LEU A 202 13.46 14.70 -8.49
N ASP A 203 14.34 14.05 -9.24
CA ASP A 203 14.68 14.45 -10.61
C ASP A 203 13.64 13.81 -11.55
N ASN A 204 13.33 12.52 -11.33
CA ASN A 204 12.30 11.80 -12.07
C ASN A 204 11.06 11.58 -11.20
N LEU A 205 10.10 12.50 -11.34
CA LEU A 205 8.98 12.62 -10.41
C LEU A 205 8.13 11.33 -10.28
N PHE A 206 7.64 10.76 -11.38
CA PHE A 206 6.85 9.52 -11.34
C PHE A 206 7.71 8.32 -10.96
N ALA A 207 8.82 8.09 -11.67
CA ALA A 207 9.64 6.91 -11.52
C ALA A 207 10.14 6.77 -10.08
N GLU A 208 10.64 7.85 -9.48
CA GLU A 208 11.16 7.82 -8.11
C GLU A 208 10.04 7.71 -7.08
N ILE A 209 8.91 8.41 -7.24
CA ILE A 209 7.79 8.27 -6.29
C ILE A 209 7.23 6.85 -6.32
N LEU A 210 7.06 6.27 -7.51
CA LEU A 210 6.58 4.89 -7.64
C LEU A 210 7.59 3.92 -7.02
N ALA A 211 8.86 4.00 -7.41
CA ALA A 211 9.92 3.13 -6.92
C ALA A 211 10.05 3.18 -5.39
N ASN A 212 10.02 4.38 -4.79
CA ASN A 212 10.10 4.56 -3.34
C ASN A 212 8.90 3.93 -2.59
N HIS A 213 7.74 3.78 -3.23
CA HIS A 213 6.54 3.18 -2.63
C HIS A 213 6.38 1.67 -2.90
N LEU A 214 7.26 1.07 -3.71
CA LEU A 214 7.26 -0.37 -3.93
C LEU A 214 7.75 -1.11 -2.70
N ASP A 215 7.08 -2.21 -2.36
CA ASP A 215 7.61 -3.12 -1.36
C ASP A 215 8.94 -3.73 -1.84
N PRO A 216 9.92 -3.98 -0.95
CA PRO A 216 11.23 -4.53 -1.28
C PRO A 216 11.26 -5.79 -2.16
N VAL A 217 10.22 -6.66 -2.11
CA VAL A 217 10.16 -7.85 -2.97
C VAL A 217 9.80 -7.45 -4.40
N THR A 218 8.87 -6.50 -4.55
CA THR A 218 8.50 -5.93 -5.85
C THR A 218 9.60 -5.02 -6.41
N TYR A 219 10.31 -4.28 -5.56
CA TYR A 219 11.40 -3.39 -5.96
C TYR A 219 12.50 -4.12 -6.74
N LEU A 220 12.80 -5.38 -6.45
CA LEU A 220 13.76 -6.16 -7.26
C LEU A 220 13.36 -6.33 -8.72
N LYS A 221 12.05 -6.33 -8.98
CA LYS A 221 11.49 -6.44 -10.32
C LYS A 221 11.45 -5.10 -11.03
N TRP A 222 11.59 -4.00 -10.28
CA TRP A 222 11.72 -2.65 -10.85
C TRP A 222 12.95 -2.55 -11.74
N ASP A 223 14.09 -3.04 -11.27
CA ASP A 223 15.32 -3.03 -12.08
C ASP A 223 15.16 -3.85 -13.37
N GLU A 224 14.46 -4.99 -13.31
CA GLU A 224 14.15 -5.80 -14.50
C GLU A 224 13.18 -5.08 -15.46
N LEU A 225 12.20 -4.35 -14.92
CA LEU A 225 11.31 -3.50 -15.71
C LEU A 225 12.09 -2.40 -16.43
N VAL A 226 12.96 -1.68 -15.72
CA VAL A 226 13.75 -0.57 -16.30
C VAL A 226 14.65 -1.08 -17.42
N ASN A 227 15.42 -2.15 -17.17
CA ASN A 227 16.27 -2.75 -18.21
C ASN A 227 15.45 -3.28 -19.39
N GLY A 228 14.31 -3.91 -19.10
CA GLY A 228 13.42 -4.45 -20.14
C GLY A 228 12.80 -3.35 -21.02
N LEU A 229 12.44 -2.21 -20.42
CA LEU A 229 11.96 -1.03 -21.14
C LEU A 229 13.07 -0.39 -21.98
N GLU A 230 14.30 -0.33 -21.46
CA GLU A 230 15.47 0.18 -22.18
C GLU A 230 15.71 -0.59 -23.49
N GLU A 231 15.57 -1.92 -23.48
CA GLU A 231 15.74 -2.77 -24.66
C GLU A 231 14.69 -2.53 -25.77
N ILE A 232 13.51 -2.01 -25.41
CA ILE A 232 12.38 -1.81 -26.34
C ILE A 232 12.13 -0.33 -26.66
N LEU A 233 13.01 0.58 -26.23
CA LEU A 233 12.88 2.00 -26.55
C LEU A 233 12.85 2.24 -28.07
N ASN A 234 11.98 3.16 -28.50
CA ASN A 234 11.91 3.55 -29.90
C ASN A 234 13.19 4.31 -30.29
N PRO A 235 13.93 3.89 -31.35
CA PRO A 235 15.16 4.57 -31.76
C PRO A 235 14.96 6.06 -32.10
N THR A 236 13.78 6.44 -32.60
CA THR A 236 13.46 7.84 -32.90
C THR A 236 13.35 8.67 -31.63
N PHE A 237 12.73 8.12 -30.59
CA PHE A 237 12.63 8.75 -29.28
C PHE A 237 14.02 8.94 -28.66
N VAL A 238 14.83 7.87 -28.62
CA VAL A 238 16.22 7.93 -28.12
C VAL A 238 17.03 9.02 -28.80
N LYS A 239 16.85 9.17 -30.12
CA LYS A 239 17.57 10.18 -30.89
C LYS A 239 17.11 11.60 -30.58
N GLN A 240 15.80 11.82 -30.41
CA GLN A 240 15.23 13.11 -30.04
C GLN A 240 15.74 13.58 -28.68
N ILE A 241 15.75 12.70 -27.68
CA ILE A 241 16.23 13.05 -26.33
C ILE A 241 17.72 13.41 -26.38
N LYS A 242 18.56 12.58 -27.03
CA LYS A 242 20.00 12.88 -27.14
C LYS A 242 20.32 14.16 -27.92
N GLU A 243 19.43 14.61 -28.80
CA GLU A 243 19.57 15.88 -29.52
C GLU A 243 19.17 17.09 -28.65
N GLN A 244 18.24 16.90 -27.71
CA GLN A 244 17.77 17.95 -26.79
C GLN A 244 18.68 18.06 -25.56
N GLU A 245 19.02 16.92 -24.96
CA GLU A 245 19.77 16.80 -23.72
C GLU A 245 20.82 15.69 -23.87
N GLN A 246 22.06 16.09 -24.16
CA GLN A 246 23.12 15.17 -24.59
C GLN A 246 23.63 14.27 -23.45
N ASP A 247 23.57 14.76 -22.21
CA ASP A 247 24.15 14.11 -21.03
C ASP A 247 23.14 13.23 -20.28
N GLU A 248 21.86 13.30 -20.65
CA GLU A 248 20.76 12.60 -19.98
C GLU A 248 20.50 11.19 -20.53
N LEU A 249 19.87 10.35 -19.71
CA LEU A 249 19.55 8.96 -20.03
C LEU A 249 18.14 8.84 -20.65
N PRO A 250 17.97 8.42 -21.92
CA PRO A 250 16.64 8.35 -22.54
C PRO A 250 15.62 7.45 -21.82
N ILE A 251 16.08 6.50 -21.01
CA ILE A 251 15.20 5.63 -20.22
C ILE A 251 14.47 6.39 -19.10
N THR A 252 15.08 7.42 -18.50
CA THR A 252 14.43 8.20 -17.43
C THR A 252 13.23 8.96 -18.00
N PHE A 253 13.44 9.62 -19.14
CA PHE A 253 12.43 10.29 -19.95
C PHE A 253 11.29 9.34 -20.35
N ALA A 254 11.65 8.12 -20.78
CA ALA A 254 10.67 7.12 -21.15
C ALA A 254 9.81 6.67 -19.95
N LEU A 255 10.41 6.45 -18.78
CA LEU A 255 9.69 6.04 -17.57
C LEU A 255 8.71 7.13 -17.14
N GLU A 256 9.16 8.39 -17.06
CA GLU A 256 8.30 9.53 -16.72
C GLU A 256 7.09 9.62 -17.67
N LYS A 257 7.34 9.62 -18.98
CA LYS A 257 6.25 9.69 -19.98
C LYS A 257 5.31 8.48 -19.88
N ILE A 258 5.83 7.25 -19.72
CA ILE A 258 5.00 6.04 -19.61
C ILE A 258 4.09 6.10 -18.38
N PHE A 259 4.63 6.42 -17.19
CA PHE A 259 3.83 6.47 -15.97
C PHE A 259 2.84 7.64 -15.97
N PHE A 260 3.23 8.77 -16.54
CA PHE A 260 2.32 9.89 -16.74
C PHE A 260 1.15 9.53 -17.67
N LEU A 261 1.40 8.83 -18.78
CA LEU A 261 0.35 8.37 -19.68
C LEU A 261 -0.58 7.34 -19.00
N TYR A 262 -0.04 6.41 -18.21
CA TYR A 262 -0.87 5.53 -17.37
C TYR A 262 -1.72 6.33 -16.38
N TYR A 263 -1.19 7.41 -15.81
CA TYR A 263 -1.93 8.25 -14.88
C TYR A 263 -3.08 8.99 -15.56
N LEU A 264 -2.86 9.56 -16.74
CA LEU A 264 -3.92 10.20 -17.53
C LEU A 264 -5.00 9.20 -17.94
N HIS A 265 -4.62 7.98 -18.32
CA HIS A 265 -5.59 6.92 -18.60
C HIS A 265 -6.37 6.53 -17.34
N TYR A 266 -5.72 6.42 -16.19
CA TYR A 266 -6.37 6.14 -14.90
C TYR A 266 -7.35 7.26 -14.47
N GLN A 267 -7.16 8.49 -14.93
CA GLN A 267 -8.10 9.60 -14.74
C GLN A 267 -9.20 9.67 -15.81
N ASP A 268 -9.28 8.68 -16.71
CA ASP A 268 -10.19 8.66 -17.87
C ASP A 268 -9.99 9.85 -18.84
N VAL A 269 -8.79 10.46 -18.84
CA VAL A 269 -8.43 11.58 -19.75
C VAL A 269 -8.04 11.04 -21.13
N LEU A 270 -7.31 9.91 -21.17
CA LEU A 270 -6.91 9.23 -22.40
C LEU A 270 -7.76 7.98 -22.63
N THR A 271 -8.20 7.78 -23.87
CA THR A 271 -8.81 6.52 -24.31
C THR A 271 -7.74 5.45 -24.56
N ASN A 272 -8.11 4.16 -24.52
CA ASN A 272 -7.21 3.04 -24.87
C ASN A 272 -6.48 3.25 -26.21
N GLN A 273 -7.17 3.81 -27.22
CA GLN A 273 -6.58 4.05 -28.55
C GLN A 273 -5.53 5.16 -28.52
N GLN A 274 -5.77 6.23 -27.77
CA GLN A 274 -4.81 7.32 -27.59
C GLN A 274 -3.60 6.85 -26.77
N LEU A 275 -3.83 6.08 -25.71
CA LEU A 275 -2.76 5.48 -24.92
C LEU A 275 -1.83 4.63 -25.78
N GLU A 276 -2.38 3.76 -26.63
CA GLU A 276 -1.59 2.93 -27.54
C GLU A 276 -0.77 3.78 -28.54
N GLN A 277 -1.35 4.86 -29.06
CA GLN A 277 -0.66 5.77 -29.98
C GLN A 277 0.50 6.48 -29.30
N GLU A 278 0.29 7.05 -28.11
CA GLU A 278 1.33 7.73 -27.33
C GLU A 278 2.45 6.78 -26.89
N PHE A 279 2.11 5.53 -26.53
CA PHE A 279 3.10 4.52 -26.17
C PHE A 279 4.02 4.16 -27.35
N LYS A 280 3.48 4.08 -28.59
CA LYS A 280 4.28 3.81 -29.81
C LYS A 280 5.36 4.86 -30.06
N GLU A 281 5.16 6.08 -29.59
CA GLU A 281 6.17 7.12 -29.71
C GLU A 281 7.40 6.82 -28.84
N VAL A 282 7.20 6.19 -27.68
CA VAL A 282 8.25 5.98 -26.66
C VAL A 282 8.89 4.60 -26.78
N ILE A 283 8.08 3.56 -26.97
CA ILE A 283 8.51 2.16 -26.94
C ILE A 283 7.93 1.37 -28.12
N ASN A 284 8.62 0.28 -28.47
CA ASN A 284 8.13 -0.71 -29.40
C ASN A 284 7.11 -1.62 -28.73
N ILE A 285 5.82 -1.33 -28.95
CA ILE A 285 4.72 -2.11 -28.37
C ILE A 285 4.56 -3.51 -28.96
N ASP A 286 5.20 -3.81 -30.10
CA ASP A 286 5.14 -5.12 -30.75
C ASP A 286 6.15 -6.13 -30.15
N SER A 287 6.83 -5.76 -29.06
CA SER A 287 7.76 -6.64 -28.34
C SER A 287 7.02 -7.81 -27.67
N GLU A 288 7.57 -9.02 -27.77
CA GLU A 288 7.00 -10.22 -27.15
C GLU A 288 6.92 -10.12 -25.61
N ASN A 289 7.80 -9.33 -25.01
CA ASN A 289 7.94 -9.21 -23.56
C ASN A 289 7.15 -8.04 -22.95
N PHE A 290 6.38 -7.28 -23.74
CA PHE A 290 5.64 -6.12 -23.27
C PHE A 290 4.22 -6.09 -23.82
N ASP A 291 3.26 -5.72 -22.98
CA ASP A 291 1.86 -5.54 -23.32
C ASP A 291 1.31 -4.40 -22.46
N ILE A 292 0.59 -3.45 -23.05
CA ILE A 292 0.12 -2.24 -22.34
C ILE A 292 -0.81 -2.59 -21.17
N GLU A 293 -1.65 -3.63 -21.33
CA GLU A 293 -2.58 -4.02 -20.26
C GLU A 293 -1.93 -4.97 -19.27
N LYS A 294 -1.14 -5.94 -19.75
CA LYS A 294 -0.54 -6.98 -18.90
C LYS A 294 0.78 -6.56 -18.25
N GLY A 295 1.45 -5.54 -18.77
CA GLY A 295 2.73 -5.03 -18.30
C GLY A 295 3.92 -5.72 -18.96
N PHE A 296 4.95 -6.01 -18.18
CA PHE A 296 6.19 -6.63 -18.67
C PHE A 296 6.28 -8.11 -18.29
N PHE A 297 6.67 -8.96 -19.24
CA PHE A 297 6.85 -10.39 -19.04
C PHE A 297 8.25 -10.69 -18.53
N MET A 298 8.34 -11.13 -17.27
CA MET A 298 9.59 -11.49 -16.60
C MET A 298 9.36 -12.70 -15.69
N GLU A 299 10.38 -13.52 -15.45
CA GLU A 299 10.26 -14.73 -14.61
C GLU A 299 9.09 -15.66 -14.97
N GLY A 300 8.70 -15.72 -16.26
CA GLY A 300 7.58 -16.56 -16.72
C GLY A 300 6.18 -16.05 -16.33
N ASN A 301 6.05 -14.79 -15.88
CA ASN A 301 4.77 -14.15 -15.57
C ASN A 301 4.75 -12.68 -16.01
N TRP A 302 3.55 -12.12 -16.07
CA TRP A 302 3.33 -10.70 -16.31
C TRP A 302 3.35 -9.93 -14.99
N TYR A 303 4.10 -8.83 -14.96
CA TYR A 303 4.20 -7.91 -13.82
C TYR A 303 4.04 -6.46 -14.30
N PHE A 304 3.73 -5.57 -13.36
CA PHE A 304 3.46 -4.16 -13.62
C PHE A 304 2.37 -3.97 -14.68
N SER A 305 1.30 -4.77 -14.58
CA SER A 305 0.10 -4.59 -15.40
C SER A 305 -0.49 -3.20 -15.16
N ALA A 306 -1.28 -2.69 -16.11
CA ALA A 306 -1.96 -1.40 -15.95
C ALA A 306 -2.74 -1.34 -14.63
N MET A 307 -3.43 -2.45 -14.29
CA MET A 307 -4.17 -2.56 -13.03
C MET A 307 -3.26 -2.54 -11.79
N ASP A 308 -2.04 -3.07 -11.87
CA ASP A 308 -1.10 -3.00 -10.75
C ASP A 308 -0.54 -1.60 -10.55
N ILE A 309 -0.27 -0.88 -11.64
CA ILE A 309 0.09 0.53 -11.61
C ILE A 309 -1.06 1.38 -11.02
N TYR A 310 -2.31 1.09 -11.38
CA TYR A 310 -3.46 1.82 -10.82
C TYR A 310 -3.64 1.56 -9.32
N LYS A 311 -3.47 0.32 -8.86
CA LYS A 311 -3.44 0.03 -7.41
C LYS A 311 -2.31 0.77 -6.70
N LEU A 312 -1.16 0.90 -7.36
CA LEU A 312 -0.04 1.66 -6.82
C LEU A 312 -0.36 3.16 -6.76
N PHE A 313 -1.04 3.72 -7.76
CA PHE A 313 -1.56 5.09 -7.71
C PHE A 313 -2.54 5.28 -6.56
N ASP A 314 -3.50 4.37 -6.37
CA ASP A 314 -4.44 4.42 -5.24
C ASP A 314 -3.70 4.38 -3.89
N PHE A 315 -2.68 3.53 -3.79
CA PHE A 315 -1.81 3.46 -2.62
C PHE A 315 -1.08 4.77 -2.38
N ILE A 316 -0.40 5.32 -3.40
CA ILE A 316 0.33 6.59 -3.29
C ILE A 316 -0.65 7.73 -2.97
N LYS A 317 -1.85 7.79 -3.57
CA LYS A 317 -2.88 8.78 -3.22
C LYS A 317 -3.26 8.73 -1.74
N GLN A 318 -3.24 7.56 -1.12
CA GLN A 318 -3.55 7.43 0.30
C GLN A 318 -2.42 7.95 1.21
N TYR A 319 -1.15 7.76 0.83
CA TYR A 319 0.00 8.05 1.68
C TYR A 319 0.74 9.34 1.34
N ASN A 320 0.77 9.71 0.06
CA ASN A 320 1.35 10.94 -0.47
C ASN A 320 0.46 11.55 -1.58
N PRO A 321 -0.77 12.01 -1.26
CA PRO A 321 -1.64 12.69 -2.22
C PRO A 321 -1.04 13.99 -2.76
N GLY A 322 0.00 14.53 -2.10
CA GLY A 322 0.66 15.77 -2.48
C GLY A 322 1.12 15.75 -3.93
N PHE A 323 1.64 14.61 -4.37
CA PHE A 323 2.11 14.33 -5.71
C PHE A 323 1.05 14.58 -6.78
N PHE A 324 -0.02 13.80 -6.75
CA PHE A 324 -1.10 13.90 -7.73
C PHE A 324 -1.79 15.26 -7.71
N ASN A 325 -1.95 15.85 -6.51
CA ASN A 325 -2.52 17.18 -6.38
C ASN A 325 -1.70 18.27 -7.09
N ILE A 326 -0.38 18.13 -7.19
CA ILE A 326 0.48 19.08 -7.93
C ILE A 326 0.25 18.90 -9.42
N ILE A 327 0.27 17.65 -9.92
CA ILE A 327 0.06 17.35 -11.34
C ILE A 327 -1.32 17.84 -11.79
N ASP A 328 -2.37 17.51 -11.05
CA ASP A 328 -3.75 17.91 -11.34
C ASP A 328 -3.89 19.43 -11.41
N ARG A 329 -3.28 20.15 -10.45
CA ARG A 329 -3.29 21.62 -10.45
C ARG A 329 -2.46 22.20 -11.58
N LEU A 330 -1.31 21.61 -11.89
CA LEU A 330 -0.47 22.07 -12.98
C LEU A 330 -1.17 21.88 -14.33
N GLN A 331 -1.88 20.77 -14.52
CA GLN A 331 -2.71 20.53 -15.70
C GLN A 331 -3.82 21.59 -15.85
N LEU A 332 -4.51 21.93 -14.76
CA LEU A 332 -5.53 22.99 -14.76
C LEU A 332 -4.92 24.37 -15.02
N GLU A 333 -3.78 24.68 -14.41
CA GLU A 333 -3.06 25.94 -14.63
C GLU A 333 -2.58 26.06 -16.08
N LEU A 334 -2.12 24.97 -16.71
CA LEU A 334 -1.79 24.95 -18.13
C LEU A 334 -3.02 25.07 -19.04
N ALA A 335 -4.19 24.58 -18.62
CA ALA A 335 -5.42 24.75 -19.39
C ALA A 335 -5.93 26.19 -19.34
N ASP A 336 -5.94 26.80 -18.17
CA ASP A 336 -6.62 28.07 -17.92
C ASP A 336 -5.67 29.29 -18.00
N ASN A 337 -4.40 29.11 -17.64
CA ASN A 337 -3.45 30.20 -17.36
C ASN A 337 -2.09 30.05 -18.07
N ILE A 338 -2.00 29.30 -19.19
CA ILE A 338 -0.73 29.02 -19.87
C ILE A 338 0.10 30.28 -20.18
N SER A 339 -0.54 31.37 -20.61
CA SER A 339 0.14 32.63 -20.92
C SER A 339 0.81 33.29 -19.72
N ARG A 340 0.34 33.02 -18.50
CA ARG A 340 0.95 33.48 -17.24
C ARG A 340 2.17 32.63 -16.93
N ILE A 341 2.00 31.30 -16.94
CA ILE A 341 3.07 30.34 -16.65
C ILE A 341 4.25 30.53 -17.61
N ALA A 342 3.98 30.77 -18.89
CA ALA A 342 5.02 31.01 -19.89
C ALA A 342 5.84 32.31 -19.65
N LYS A 343 5.31 33.26 -18.86
CA LYS A 343 5.96 34.56 -18.59
C LYS A 343 6.61 34.64 -17.22
N ASP A 344 6.10 33.92 -16.24
CA ASP A 344 6.62 33.93 -14.88
C ASP A 344 8.04 33.33 -14.88
N PRO A 345 9.04 33.96 -14.24
CA PRO A 345 10.43 33.48 -14.30
C PRO A 345 10.61 32.12 -13.57
N ILE A 346 9.77 31.85 -12.57
CA ILE A 346 9.70 30.59 -11.85
C ILE A 346 8.25 30.31 -11.50
N TYR A 347 7.84 29.07 -11.64
CA TYR A 347 6.57 28.57 -11.15
C TYR A 347 6.82 27.72 -9.90
N MET A 348 6.15 28.04 -8.80
CA MET A 348 6.15 27.19 -7.61
C MET A 348 4.74 26.66 -7.34
N ASP A 349 4.64 25.36 -7.09
CA ASP A 349 3.50 24.79 -6.40
C ASP A 349 3.89 23.95 -5.20
N SER A 350 2.99 23.87 -4.22
CA SER A 350 3.22 23.08 -3.02
C SER A 350 1.97 22.36 -2.59
N SER A 351 2.14 21.17 -2.04
CA SER A 351 1.03 20.32 -1.60
C SER A 351 1.41 19.63 -0.31
N ALA A 352 0.44 19.48 0.57
CA ALA A 352 0.62 18.78 1.83
C ALA A 352 -0.62 17.95 2.13
N GLN A 353 -0.46 16.89 2.93
CA GLN A 353 -1.58 16.09 3.38
C GLN A 353 -2.52 16.90 4.28
N GLU A 354 -3.81 16.94 3.95
CA GLU A 354 -4.80 17.71 4.71
C GLU A 354 -5.07 17.10 6.10
N ILE A 355 -5.04 15.77 6.21
CA ILE A 355 -5.31 15.05 7.45
C ILE A 355 -4.16 14.10 7.72
N VAL A 356 -3.55 14.23 8.90
CA VAL A 356 -2.43 13.38 9.32
C VAL A 356 -2.63 12.88 10.74
N PHE A 357 -2.03 11.74 11.05
CA PHE A 357 -2.08 11.19 12.40
C PHE A 357 -0.96 11.75 13.28
N ASN A 358 -1.28 12.04 14.54
CA ASN A 358 -0.30 12.43 15.54
C ASN A 358 0.77 11.33 15.72
N ASN A 359 2.06 11.71 15.73
CA ASN A 359 3.21 10.79 15.66
C ASN A 359 3.24 9.91 14.39
N GLY A 360 2.56 10.33 13.33
CA GLY A 360 2.68 9.76 11.99
C GLY A 360 3.71 10.53 11.17
N GLN A 361 3.50 10.53 9.85
CA GLN A 361 4.25 11.34 8.90
C GLN A 361 3.29 12.29 8.19
N ALA A 362 3.77 13.47 7.87
CA ALA A 362 3.11 14.46 7.03
C ALA A 362 4.04 14.75 5.85
N ASN A 363 3.64 14.30 4.67
CA ASN A 363 4.37 14.52 3.43
C ASN A 363 4.01 15.91 2.86
N ILE A 364 5.05 16.65 2.49
CA ILE A 364 4.98 17.93 1.80
C ILE A 364 5.75 17.75 0.49
N MET A 365 5.14 18.17 -0.60
CA MET A 365 5.81 18.29 -1.89
C MET A 365 5.82 19.73 -2.34
N VAL A 366 6.94 20.16 -2.89
CA VAL A 366 7.11 21.46 -3.52
C VAL A 366 7.69 21.23 -4.89
N PHE A 367 6.92 21.57 -5.92
CA PHE A 367 7.35 21.50 -7.32
C PHE A 367 7.79 22.88 -7.77
N LEU A 368 8.92 22.94 -8.44
CA LEU A 368 9.52 24.14 -8.98
C LEU A 368 9.79 23.94 -10.46
N TYR A 369 9.41 24.93 -11.26
CA TYR A 369 9.75 24.94 -12.67
C TYR A 369 10.38 26.29 -13.02
N ASN A 370 11.63 26.26 -13.45
CA ASN A 370 12.40 27.45 -13.77
C ASN A 370 12.29 27.76 -15.27
N ASN A 371 11.62 28.86 -15.59
CA ASN A 371 11.46 29.33 -16.97
C ASN A 371 12.73 29.98 -17.55
N SER A 372 13.84 30.01 -16.80
CA SER A 372 15.14 30.42 -17.33
C SER A 372 15.76 29.30 -18.17
N PRO A 373 16.44 29.61 -19.29
CA PRO A 373 17.22 28.60 -20.02
C PRO A 373 18.36 28.00 -19.18
N GLU A 374 18.90 28.79 -18.25
CA GLU A 374 19.99 28.41 -17.36
C GLU A 374 19.46 28.00 -15.97
N GLU A 375 20.16 27.06 -15.34
CA GLU A 375 19.94 26.64 -13.96
C GLU A 375 20.04 27.81 -12.97
N LYS A 376 19.29 27.73 -11.87
CA LYS A 376 19.26 28.79 -10.85
C LYS A 376 19.14 28.21 -9.45
N THR A 377 19.89 28.79 -8.51
CA THR A 377 19.78 28.40 -7.10
C THR A 377 18.67 29.19 -6.39
N TYR A 378 17.84 28.46 -5.65
CA TYR A 378 16.80 28.98 -4.77
C TYR A 378 16.95 28.40 -3.37
N ARG A 379 16.31 29.05 -2.39
CA ARG A 379 16.23 28.55 -1.02
C ARG A 379 14.79 28.30 -0.62
N LEU A 380 14.47 27.08 -0.23
CA LEU A 380 13.17 26.68 0.27
C LEU A 380 13.19 26.70 1.80
N ARG A 381 12.39 27.59 2.40
CA ARG A 381 12.21 27.68 3.85
C ARG A 381 10.81 27.22 4.23
N ILE A 382 10.74 26.23 5.12
CA ILE A 382 9.48 25.67 5.61
C ILE A 382 9.39 25.89 7.11
N GLU A 383 8.31 26.53 7.54
CA GLU A 383 8.00 26.80 8.95
C GLU A 383 6.74 26.00 9.35
N ALA A 384 6.91 25.07 10.29
CA ALA A 384 5.90 24.14 10.75
C ALA A 384 5.95 23.99 12.30
N PRO A 385 5.50 24.99 13.10
CA PRO A 385 5.66 25.01 14.57
C PRO A 385 4.99 23.85 15.33
N GLY A 386 4.07 23.13 14.68
CA GLY A 386 3.36 21.96 15.19
C GLY A 386 4.02 20.61 14.88
N PHE A 387 5.11 20.64 14.14
CA PHE A 387 5.78 19.47 13.56
C PHE A 387 7.26 19.43 13.97
N GLU A 388 7.89 18.29 13.73
CA GLU A 388 9.34 18.12 13.84
C GLU A 388 9.91 17.63 12.48
N PRO A 389 10.95 18.29 11.93
CA PRO A 389 11.51 19.56 12.40
C PRO A 389 10.51 20.73 12.31
N LYS A 390 10.67 21.73 13.18
CA LYS A 390 9.83 22.95 13.17
C LYS A 390 10.15 23.91 12.05
N THR A 391 11.42 23.92 11.64
CA THR A 391 11.92 24.77 10.56
C THR A 391 12.88 23.95 9.73
N THR A 392 12.69 23.98 8.41
CA THR A 392 13.56 23.31 7.45
C THR A 392 14.01 24.33 6.42
N LEU A 393 15.32 24.31 6.11
CA LEU A 393 15.94 25.15 5.10
C LEU A 393 16.66 24.24 4.11
N LEU A 394 16.31 24.36 2.84
CA LEU A 394 16.95 23.63 1.75
C LEU A 394 17.44 24.62 0.70
N ASN A 395 18.64 24.41 0.18
CA ASN A 395 19.09 25.08 -1.03
C ASN A 395 18.82 24.13 -2.19
N LEU A 396 18.21 24.66 -3.25
CA LEU A 396 17.76 23.94 -4.43
C LEU A 396 18.47 24.54 -5.63
N GLU A 397 19.19 23.73 -6.38
CA GLU A 397 19.62 24.09 -7.72
C GLU A 397 18.52 23.61 -8.65
N VAL A 398 17.81 24.54 -9.27
CA VAL A 398 16.65 24.23 -10.11
C VAL A 398 17.09 24.29 -11.56
N GLU A 399 16.86 23.19 -12.29
CA GLU A 399 17.28 23.03 -13.67
C GLU A 399 16.71 24.12 -14.58
N GLY A 400 17.41 24.43 -15.67
CA GLY A 400 16.89 25.32 -16.69
C GLY A 400 15.93 24.59 -17.63
N ARG A 401 14.94 25.29 -18.20
CA ARG A 401 14.08 24.72 -19.25
C ARG A 401 14.80 24.38 -20.57
N GLY A 402 16.11 24.61 -20.64
CA GLY A 402 16.93 24.42 -21.83
C GLY A 402 16.36 25.12 -23.06
N SER A 403 16.09 24.33 -24.11
CA SER A 403 15.55 24.81 -25.38
C SER A 403 14.01 24.87 -25.43
N PHE A 404 13.34 24.25 -24.46
CA PHE A 404 11.88 24.13 -24.44
C PHE A 404 11.22 25.48 -24.13
N ILE A 405 10.08 25.77 -24.77
CA ILE A 405 9.31 26.99 -24.57
C ILE A 405 7.84 26.65 -24.37
N ILE A 406 7.29 27.04 -23.23
CA ILE A 406 5.84 26.93 -22.98
C ILE A 406 5.09 27.83 -23.97
N PRO A 407 4.10 27.32 -24.71
CA PRO A 407 3.30 28.12 -25.62
C PRO A 407 2.61 29.30 -24.90
N ASP A 408 2.58 30.47 -25.56
CA ASP A 408 1.95 31.68 -24.99
C ASP A 408 0.43 31.75 -25.25
N LYS A 409 -0.11 30.81 -26.02
CA LYS A 409 -1.53 30.71 -26.41
C LYS A 409 -2.17 29.44 -25.86
N PRO A 410 -3.50 29.45 -25.63
CA PRO A 410 -4.24 28.25 -25.25
C PRO A 410 -4.02 27.11 -26.25
N ILE A 411 -3.75 25.93 -25.71
CA ILE A 411 -3.54 24.69 -26.46
C ILE A 411 -4.62 23.66 -26.06
N PRO A 412 -5.00 22.74 -26.96
CA PRO A 412 -5.95 21.68 -26.61
C PRO A 412 -5.38 20.74 -25.55
N LEU A 413 -6.26 20.05 -24.82
CA LEU A 413 -5.87 19.06 -23.81
C LEU A 413 -5.08 17.89 -24.40
N THR A 414 -5.54 17.38 -25.54
CA THR A 414 -4.93 16.29 -26.31
C THR A 414 -5.01 16.61 -27.80
N SER A 415 -3.94 16.38 -28.56
CA SER A 415 -3.98 16.49 -30.01
C SER A 415 -3.03 15.51 -30.69
N ASN A 416 -3.42 14.96 -31.84
CA ASN A 416 -2.64 13.89 -32.49
C ASN A 416 -1.34 14.36 -33.17
N ASN A 417 -1.17 15.67 -33.41
CA ASN A 417 -0.05 16.20 -34.22
C ASN A 417 0.45 17.59 -33.79
N ASP A 418 -0.29 18.33 -32.97
CA ASP A 418 0.06 19.68 -32.52
C ASP A 418 0.50 19.66 -31.03
N THR A 419 1.10 20.76 -30.57
CA THR A 419 1.42 20.91 -29.15
C THR A 419 0.15 20.91 -28.31
N ASP A 420 0.07 20.00 -27.34
CA ASP A 420 -1.05 19.88 -26.41
C ASP A 420 -0.59 19.98 -24.95
N ILE A 421 -1.57 20.10 -24.03
CA ILE A 421 -1.30 20.22 -22.60
C ILE A 421 -0.54 18.99 -22.08
N THR A 422 -0.89 17.80 -22.58
CA THR A 422 -0.25 16.54 -22.18
C THR A 422 1.25 16.57 -22.46
N LYS A 423 1.66 16.97 -23.66
CA LYS A 423 3.07 17.07 -24.04
C LYS A 423 3.80 18.16 -23.28
N VAL A 424 3.18 19.33 -23.11
CA VAL A 424 3.78 20.44 -22.34
C VAL A 424 3.96 20.04 -20.87
N LEU A 425 2.95 19.41 -20.28
CA LEU A 425 2.98 18.95 -18.90
C LEU A 425 4.05 17.87 -18.69
N SER A 426 4.15 16.90 -19.60
CA SER A 426 5.20 15.87 -19.56
C SER A 426 6.59 16.48 -19.49
N ILE A 427 6.89 17.45 -20.37
CA ILE A 427 8.20 18.13 -20.41
C ILE A 427 8.40 19.00 -19.16
N MET A 428 7.35 19.65 -18.66
CA MET A 428 7.46 20.44 -17.43
C MET A 428 7.74 19.61 -16.18
N LEU A 429 7.15 18.41 -16.08
CA LEU A 429 7.39 17.51 -14.96
C LEU A 429 8.79 16.88 -14.99
N GLU A 430 9.36 16.77 -16.20
CA GLU A 430 10.70 16.26 -16.46
C GLU A 430 11.79 17.29 -16.14
N ASN A 431 11.70 18.50 -16.72
CA ASN A 431 12.63 19.61 -16.43
C ASN A 431 12.32 20.33 -15.10
N GLY A 432 11.48 19.74 -14.24
CA GLY A 432 10.92 20.39 -13.06
C GLY A 432 11.34 19.71 -11.78
N ASP A 433 12.04 20.43 -10.90
CA ASP A 433 12.51 19.88 -9.64
C ASP A 433 11.42 19.77 -8.59
N THR A 434 11.38 18.63 -7.91
CA THR A 434 10.46 18.42 -6.79
C THR A 434 11.18 18.14 -5.48
N ALA A 435 10.92 18.98 -4.47
CA ALA A 435 11.31 18.71 -3.11
C ALA A 435 10.21 17.94 -2.36
N TRP A 436 10.47 16.68 -1.98
CA TRP A 436 9.65 15.88 -1.08
C TRP A 436 10.22 15.91 0.33
N LEU A 437 9.42 16.36 1.29
CA LEU A 437 9.77 16.43 2.70
C LEU A 437 8.78 15.71 3.59
N THR A 438 9.30 14.99 4.57
CA THR A 438 8.52 14.33 5.61
C THR A 438 8.69 15.07 6.93
N LEU A 439 7.58 15.55 7.49
CA LEU A 439 7.53 16.12 8.84
C LEU A 439 6.75 15.20 9.80
N GLU A 440 7.06 15.26 11.10
CA GLU A 440 6.37 14.50 12.12
C GLU A 440 5.40 15.37 12.92
N PRO A 441 4.07 15.11 12.88
CA PRO A 441 3.10 15.89 13.65
C PRO A 441 3.23 15.63 15.16
N ARG A 442 3.46 16.69 15.95
CA ARG A 442 3.61 16.62 17.42
C ARG A 442 2.47 17.27 18.19
N LYS A 443 1.78 18.24 17.60
CA LYS A 443 0.63 18.92 18.20
C LYS A 443 -0.65 18.55 17.47
N LYS A 444 -1.70 18.17 18.23
CA LYS A 444 -3.02 17.83 17.70
C LYS A 444 -3.83 19.10 17.39
N GLY A 445 -4.81 18.96 16.52
CA GLY A 445 -5.70 20.04 16.08
C GLY A 445 -5.29 20.59 14.72
N GLU A 446 -5.85 21.74 14.36
CA GLU A 446 -5.48 22.46 13.15
C GLU A 446 -4.09 23.07 13.31
N GLN A 447 -3.19 22.76 12.39
CA GLN A 447 -1.82 23.28 12.33
C GLN A 447 -1.59 23.89 10.96
N THR A 448 -0.68 24.86 10.90
CA THR A 448 -0.33 25.55 9.66
C THR A 448 1.13 25.28 9.30
N ILE A 449 1.38 25.05 8.02
CA ILE A 449 2.71 24.96 7.43
C ILE A 449 2.87 26.12 6.45
N GLN A 450 3.93 26.90 6.62
CA GLN A 450 4.28 27.99 5.71
C GLN A 450 5.50 27.57 4.90
N ILE A 451 5.43 27.78 3.59
CA ILE A 451 6.43 27.35 2.61
C ILE A 451 6.83 28.60 1.85
N PHE A 452 8.10 28.98 1.93
CA PHE A 452 8.64 30.17 1.29
C PHE A 452 9.74 29.78 0.30
N LEU A 453 9.63 30.29 -0.92
CA LEU A 453 10.70 30.27 -1.89
C LEU A 453 11.44 31.60 -1.82
N GLU A 454 12.75 31.54 -1.59
CA GLU A 454 13.64 32.67 -1.45
C GLU A 454 14.70 32.63 -2.56
N ASN A 455 15.16 33.80 -2.99
CA ASN A 455 16.36 33.89 -3.83
C ASN A 455 17.63 33.68 -2.99
N GLU A 456 18.80 33.64 -3.63
CA GLU A 456 20.10 33.49 -2.95
C GLU A 456 20.35 34.55 -1.86
N GLU A 457 19.83 35.76 -2.06
CA GLU A 457 19.94 36.91 -1.13
C GLU A 457 18.98 36.80 0.08
N GLY A 458 18.10 35.79 0.12
CA GLY A 458 17.11 35.58 1.19
C GLY A 458 15.84 36.42 1.05
N LYS A 459 15.59 37.02 -0.11
CA LYS A 459 14.34 37.70 -0.43
C LYS A 459 13.29 36.70 -0.86
N ILE A 460 12.12 36.75 -0.22
CA ILE A 460 10.97 35.91 -0.56
C ILE A 460 10.46 36.26 -1.97
N ILE A 461 10.43 35.26 -2.84
CA ILE A 461 9.85 35.29 -4.18
C ILE A 461 8.36 34.93 -4.07
N GLU A 462 8.06 33.80 -3.41
CA GLU A 462 6.70 33.30 -3.25
C GLU A 462 6.52 32.65 -1.88
N GLY A 463 5.30 32.72 -1.33
CA GLY A 463 4.94 32.09 -0.06
C GLY A 463 3.57 31.42 -0.14
N LYS A 464 3.49 30.15 0.26
CA LYS A 464 2.24 29.39 0.36
C LYS A 464 2.02 28.92 1.79
N THR A 465 0.76 28.95 2.24
CA THR A 465 0.35 28.39 3.53
C THR A 465 -0.56 27.19 3.30
N ARG A 466 -0.33 26.11 4.05
CA ARG A 466 -1.11 24.87 4.02
C ARG A 466 -1.65 24.57 5.42
N ASN A 467 -2.95 24.33 5.52
CA ASN A 467 -3.60 23.94 6.76
C ASN A 467 -3.69 22.42 6.83
N ILE A 468 -3.33 21.87 7.98
CA ILE A 468 -3.29 20.42 8.22
C ILE A 468 -4.00 20.12 9.53
N ILE A 469 -4.90 19.14 9.49
CA ILE A 469 -5.62 18.65 10.66
C ILE A 469 -4.87 17.44 11.23
N VAL A 470 -4.27 17.62 12.42
CA VAL A 470 -3.58 16.55 13.12
C VAL A 470 -4.54 15.84 14.07
N THR A 471 -4.89 14.60 13.73
CA THR A 471 -5.86 13.79 14.48
C THR A 471 -5.23 12.59 15.19
N ALA A 472 -5.93 12.02 16.16
CA ALA A 472 -5.56 10.74 16.75
C ALA A 472 -6.05 9.59 15.86
N ASN A 473 -5.28 8.51 15.76
CA ASN A 473 -5.73 7.31 15.07
C ASN A 473 -6.77 6.55 15.93
N THR A 474 -8.04 6.98 15.81
CA THR A 474 -9.18 6.43 16.56
C THR A 474 -9.50 5.00 16.15
N LYS A 475 -9.35 4.67 14.86
CA LYS A 475 -9.56 3.31 14.32
C LYS A 475 -8.65 2.29 15.01
N ASP A 476 -7.35 2.58 15.13
CA ASP A 476 -6.43 1.68 15.82
C ASP A 476 -6.69 1.61 17.32
N LYS A 477 -7.14 2.71 17.94
CA LYS A 477 -7.58 2.70 19.34
C LYS A 477 -8.83 1.83 19.54
N MET A 478 -9.81 1.93 18.65
CA MET A 478 -11.03 1.10 18.70
C MET A 478 -10.71 -0.38 18.50
N LYS A 479 -9.79 -0.73 17.58
CA LYS A 479 -9.31 -2.10 17.41
C LYS A 479 -8.68 -2.64 18.70
N LYS A 480 -7.77 -1.88 19.31
CA LYS A 480 -7.12 -2.26 20.59
C LYS A 480 -8.13 -2.39 21.73
N LEU A 481 -9.10 -1.49 21.81
CA LEU A 481 -10.17 -1.56 22.81
C LEU A 481 -11.07 -2.79 22.61
N SER A 482 -11.47 -3.07 21.37
CA SER A 482 -12.30 -4.24 21.03
C SER A 482 -11.57 -5.55 21.34
N SER A 483 -10.26 -5.59 21.04
CA SER A 483 -9.39 -6.69 21.43
C SER A 483 -9.39 -6.91 22.94
N LEU A 484 -9.15 -5.85 23.72
CA LEU A 484 -9.10 -5.91 25.18
C LEU A 484 -10.44 -6.38 25.78
N ILE A 485 -11.56 -5.82 25.32
CA ILE A 485 -12.90 -6.20 25.78
C ILE A 485 -13.16 -7.68 25.51
N SER A 486 -12.83 -8.16 24.32
CA SER A 486 -13.05 -9.56 23.93
C SER A 486 -12.20 -10.52 24.79
N VAL A 487 -10.93 -10.21 25.00
CA VAL A 487 -10.04 -11.03 25.86
C VAL A 487 -10.51 -11.04 27.31
N ILE A 488 -10.85 -9.88 27.88
CA ILE A 488 -11.38 -9.79 29.26
C ILE A 488 -12.68 -10.59 29.40
N SER A 489 -13.58 -10.48 28.43
CA SER A 489 -14.84 -11.24 28.41
C SER A 489 -14.57 -12.75 28.39
N GLY A 490 -13.61 -13.20 27.56
CA GLY A 490 -13.20 -14.60 27.54
C GLY A 490 -12.67 -15.09 28.89
N PHE A 491 -11.81 -14.32 29.56
CA PHE A 491 -11.34 -14.67 30.91
C PHE A 491 -12.46 -14.65 31.96
N ALA A 492 -13.36 -13.66 31.92
CA ALA A 492 -14.47 -13.56 32.85
C ALA A 492 -15.40 -14.79 32.76
N ILE A 493 -15.66 -15.30 31.54
CA ILE A 493 -16.44 -16.53 31.33
C ILE A 493 -15.74 -17.73 31.99
N ALA A 494 -14.42 -17.89 31.81
CA ALA A 494 -13.67 -18.98 32.44
C ALA A 494 -13.70 -18.88 33.98
N LEU A 495 -13.46 -17.68 34.52
CA LEU A 495 -13.49 -17.40 35.96
C LEU A 495 -14.87 -17.66 36.58
N SER A 496 -15.96 -17.31 35.88
CA SER A 496 -17.33 -17.49 36.37
C SER A 496 -17.65 -18.95 36.73
N ARG A 497 -16.98 -19.91 36.07
CA ARG A 497 -17.16 -21.34 36.33
C ARG A 497 -16.17 -21.90 37.36
N MET A 498 -14.97 -21.32 37.46
CA MET A 498 -13.95 -21.75 38.43
C MET A 498 -14.20 -21.21 39.85
N LEU A 499 -14.74 -20.00 39.99
CA LEU A 499 -14.95 -19.34 41.29
C LEU A 499 -15.84 -20.17 42.24
N PRO A 500 -17.00 -20.71 41.79
CA PRO A 500 -17.86 -21.52 42.65
C PRO A 500 -17.15 -22.78 43.18
N SER A 501 -16.25 -23.38 42.39
CA SER A 501 -15.48 -24.58 42.77
C SER A 501 -14.26 -24.30 43.66
N LEU A 502 -13.80 -23.05 43.74
CA LEU A 502 -12.68 -22.63 44.59
C LEU A 502 -13.14 -22.07 45.94
N LEU A 503 -14.41 -21.64 46.02
CA LEU A 503 -15.04 -21.10 47.24
C LEU A 503 -15.89 -22.15 47.99
N SER A 504 -16.13 -23.32 47.37
CA SER A 504 -16.69 -24.53 47.98
C SER A 504 -15.59 -25.45 48.48
#